data_AF-A0A182WZX6-F1
#
_entry.id   AF-A0A182WZX6-F1
#
_cell.length_a   1.000
_cell.length_b   1.000
_cell.length_c   1.000
_cell.angle_alpha   90.00
_cell.angle_beta   90.00
_cell.angle_gamma   90.00
#
_symmetry.space_group_name_H-M   'P 1'
#
loop_
_entity.id
_entity.type
_entity.pdbx_description
1 polymer ?
#
loop_
_entity_poly.entity_id
_entity_poly.type
_entity_poly.pdbx_seq_one_letter_code
_entity_poly.pdbx_strand_id
1 'polypeptide(L)'
;MLATARNDHRETARAFYRALDESGYIPTLALLLQDYILVNSTGAIPWSNPTFVYYDQQLIDAIQQQLELENVQDSYDHHQLQADYGSALQPLHGGLKFFTYYCGPGNWSADGSTVQNAYFSSIDQCCKHHDECPDTIVHSRDYHRYEDLPYKAQIFTRLRCNCDVEFLRCLQNISTFFSYAVAWIYTKFQSSCFDYEYPVMECTVKRNDGLFTADRCLAYMVDNSYSKRWQWFDIPYIGSNQLIFPEVEYRYDLNWFNILFERNITPNVSIA
;
A
#
# COMPACT_ATOMS: atom_id res chain seq x y z
N MET A 1 -31.93 -12.00 26.05
CA MET A 1 -31.53 -11.05 25.00
C MET A 1 -30.15 -10.53 25.33
N LEU A 2 -29.14 -10.88 24.56
CA LEU A 2 -27.85 -10.18 24.51
C LEU A 2 -27.28 -10.49 23.13
N ALA A 3 -27.47 -9.55 22.21
CA ALA A 3 -27.05 -9.64 20.83
C ALA A 3 -25.53 -9.53 20.74
N THR A 4 -24.98 -10.42 19.92
CA THR A 4 -23.57 -10.60 19.61
C THR A 4 -23.02 -9.43 18.80
N ALA A 5 -22.23 -8.55 19.42
CA ALA A 5 -21.40 -7.56 18.73
C ALA A 5 -20.11 -8.20 18.18
N ARG A 6 -20.25 -9.17 17.27
CA ARG A 6 -19.10 -9.87 16.66
C ARG A 6 -19.36 -10.24 15.20
N ASN A 7 -19.69 -9.25 14.36
CA ASN A 7 -19.68 -9.44 12.90
C ASN A 7 -19.50 -8.16 12.05
N ASP A 8 -19.35 -6.99 12.66
CA ASP A 8 -19.46 -5.68 11.98
C ASP A 8 -18.33 -5.41 10.96
N HIS A 9 -17.07 -5.70 11.31
CA HIS A 9 -15.91 -5.36 10.46
C HIS A 9 -15.76 -6.23 9.20
N ARG A 10 -16.24 -7.48 9.24
CA ARG A 10 -16.19 -8.39 8.10
C ARG A 10 -17.30 -8.08 7.08
N GLU A 11 -18.38 -7.44 7.55
CA GLU A 11 -19.47 -6.96 6.72
C GLU A 11 -19.10 -5.64 6.02
N THR A 12 -18.32 -4.77 6.68
CA THR A 12 -17.84 -3.50 6.08
C THR A 12 -16.85 -3.72 4.92
N ALA A 13 -15.87 -4.62 5.07
CA ALA A 13 -14.96 -4.95 3.98
C ALA A 13 -15.72 -5.57 2.79
N ARG A 14 -16.63 -6.51 3.03
CA ARG A 14 -17.48 -7.11 1.99
C ARG A 14 -18.45 -6.11 1.33
N ALA A 15 -18.99 -5.16 2.09
CA ALA A 15 -19.83 -4.09 1.57
C ALA A 15 -19.01 -3.10 0.72
N PHE A 16 -17.76 -2.83 1.11
CA PHE A 16 -16.84 -2.01 0.33
C PHE A 16 -16.40 -2.71 -0.97
N TYR A 17 -16.09 -4.01 -0.92
CA TYR A 17 -15.82 -4.81 -2.11
C TYR A 17 -17.02 -4.90 -3.04
N ARG A 18 -18.24 -5.02 -2.49
CA ARG A 18 -19.48 -4.89 -3.27
C ARG A 18 -19.67 -3.50 -3.82
N ALA A 19 -19.32 -2.44 -3.09
CA ALA A 19 -19.39 -1.08 -3.60
C ALA A 19 -18.43 -0.86 -4.79
N LEU A 20 -17.22 -1.45 -4.76
CA LEU A 20 -16.29 -1.42 -5.90
C LEU A 20 -16.76 -2.26 -7.10
N ASP A 21 -17.54 -3.30 -6.85
CA ASP A 21 -18.22 -4.12 -7.85
C ASP A 21 -19.45 -3.39 -8.43
N GLU A 22 -20.20 -2.67 -7.58
CA GLU A 22 -21.44 -1.93 -7.89
C GLU A 22 -21.18 -0.55 -8.51
N SER A 23 -20.07 0.12 -8.20
CA SER A 23 -19.69 1.44 -8.77
C SER A 23 -18.83 1.35 -10.03
N GLY A 24 -18.52 0.14 -10.49
CA GLY A 24 -17.69 -0.12 -11.66
C GLY A 24 -16.19 -0.03 -11.40
N TYR A 25 -15.43 -0.90 -12.03
CA TYR A 25 -13.96 -0.92 -12.02
C TYR A 25 -13.35 0.17 -12.92
N ILE A 26 -14.16 0.77 -13.81
CA ILE A 26 -13.69 1.69 -14.85
C ILE A 26 -13.31 3.09 -14.40
N PRO A 27 -14.02 3.74 -13.46
CA PRO A 27 -13.51 4.95 -12.85
C PRO A 27 -12.14 4.75 -12.20
N THR A 28 -11.89 3.56 -11.65
CA THR A 28 -10.60 3.22 -11.05
C THR A 28 -9.51 3.03 -12.11
N LEU A 29 -9.81 2.30 -13.20
CA LEU A 29 -8.88 2.12 -14.32
C LEU A 29 -8.55 3.45 -15.01
N ALA A 30 -9.53 4.33 -15.19
CA ALA A 30 -9.34 5.65 -15.78
C ALA A 30 -8.38 6.51 -14.96
N LEU A 31 -8.60 6.58 -13.63
CA LEU A 31 -7.72 7.33 -12.72
C LEU A 31 -6.30 6.75 -12.71
N LEU A 32 -6.18 5.43 -12.58
CA LEU A 32 -4.90 4.73 -12.59
C LEU A 32 -4.11 5.02 -13.86
N LEU A 33 -4.76 4.92 -15.03
CA LEU A 33 -4.12 5.18 -16.32
C LEU A 33 -3.74 6.66 -16.47
N GLN A 34 -4.63 7.59 -16.12
CA GLN A 34 -4.34 9.03 -16.15
C GLN A 34 -3.11 9.37 -15.31
N ASP A 35 -3.05 8.81 -14.11
CA ASP A 35 -1.93 9.03 -13.19
C ASP A 35 -0.64 8.38 -13.69
N TYR A 36 -0.72 7.16 -14.24
CA TYR A 36 0.43 6.50 -14.85
C TYR A 36 1.07 7.38 -15.94
N ILE A 37 0.24 7.94 -16.82
CA ILE A 37 0.69 8.85 -17.90
C ILE A 37 1.30 10.13 -17.31
N LEU A 38 0.70 10.71 -16.28
CA LEU A 38 1.21 11.91 -15.61
C LEU A 38 2.58 11.66 -14.96
N VAL A 39 2.72 10.59 -14.18
CA VAL A 39 3.97 10.25 -13.49
C VAL A 39 5.08 9.94 -14.50
N ASN A 40 4.77 9.22 -15.58
CA ASN A 40 5.77 8.86 -16.59
C ASN A 40 6.18 10.06 -17.47
N SER A 41 5.29 11.04 -17.68
CA SER A 41 5.59 12.26 -18.46
C SER A 41 6.36 13.33 -17.69
N THR A 42 6.24 13.37 -16.35
CA THR A 42 6.95 14.34 -15.50
C THR A 42 8.41 13.97 -15.23
N GLY A 43 8.84 12.75 -15.57
CA GLY A 43 10.23 12.31 -15.50
C GLY A 43 10.78 12.17 -14.08
N ALA A 44 9.91 12.12 -13.06
CA ALA A 44 10.30 11.99 -11.66
C ALA A 44 11.04 10.65 -11.44
N ILE A 45 10.42 9.53 -11.81
CA ILE A 45 11.00 8.17 -11.98
C ILE A 45 10.14 7.41 -13.00
N PRO A 46 10.69 6.86 -14.10
CA PRO A 46 9.89 6.15 -15.08
C PRO A 46 9.48 4.77 -14.55
N TRP A 47 8.18 4.51 -14.42
CA TRP A 47 7.63 3.15 -14.28
C TRP A 47 7.65 2.47 -15.66
N SER A 48 8.87 2.30 -16.18
CA SER A 48 9.12 1.72 -17.49
C SER A 48 10.26 0.71 -17.40
N ASN A 49 9.94 -0.54 -17.74
CA ASN A 49 10.89 -1.62 -17.83
C ASN A 49 11.09 -1.98 -19.31
N PRO A 50 12.29 -1.76 -19.88
CA PRO A 50 12.55 -2.06 -21.29
C PRO A 50 12.27 -3.52 -21.68
N THR A 51 12.38 -4.45 -20.73
CA THR A 51 12.09 -5.88 -20.94
C THR A 51 10.62 -6.14 -21.22
N PHE A 52 9.73 -5.34 -20.63
CA PHE A 52 8.28 -5.56 -20.65
C PHE A 52 7.49 -4.46 -21.36
N VAL A 53 8.17 -3.46 -21.94
CA VAL A 53 7.55 -2.29 -22.59
C VAL A 53 6.47 -2.66 -23.61
N TYR A 54 6.66 -3.73 -24.40
CA TYR A 54 5.67 -4.18 -25.37
C TYR A 54 4.42 -4.80 -24.72
N TYR A 55 4.60 -5.47 -23.58
CA TYR A 55 3.50 -6.04 -22.82
C TYR A 55 2.74 -4.95 -22.05
N ASP A 56 3.47 -4.00 -21.46
CA ASP A 56 2.91 -2.80 -20.83
C ASP A 56 2.05 -2.04 -21.84
N GLN A 57 2.55 -1.81 -23.06
CA GLN A 57 1.79 -1.11 -24.10
C GLN A 57 0.50 -1.84 -24.47
N GLN A 58 0.53 -3.16 -24.63
CA GLN A 58 -0.68 -3.94 -24.90
C GLN A 58 -1.72 -3.85 -23.79
N LEU A 59 -1.28 -3.86 -22.52
CA LEU A 59 -2.19 -3.70 -21.38
C LEU A 59 -2.80 -2.29 -21.37
N ILE A 60 -1.99 -1.26 -21.61
CA ILE A 60 -2.43 0.14 -21.66
C ILE A 60 -3.45 0.32 -22.79
N ASP A 61 -3.15 -0.16 -24.00
CA ASP A 61 -4.04 -0.06 -25.17
C ASP A 61 -5.37 -0.78 -24.91
N ALA A 62 -5.34 -1.96 -24.29
CA ALA A 62 -6.54 -2.70 -23.93
C ALA A 62 -7.41 -1.95 -22.90
N ILE A 63 -6.79 -1.32 -21.91
CA ILE A 63 -7.50 -0.50 -20.91
C ILE A 63 -8.12 0.74 -21.60
N GLN A 64 -7.37 1.40 -22.48
CA GLN A 64 -7.87 2.56 -23.24
C GLN A 64 -9.09 2.20 -24.09
N GLN A 65 -9.02 1.10 -24.84
CA GLN A 65 -10.14 0.62 -25.65
C GLN A 65 -11.38 0.33 -24.79
N GLN A 66 -11.21 -0.28 -23.61
CA GLN A 66 -12.32 -0.54 -22.71
C GLN A 66 -12.97 0.77 -22.21
N LEU A 67 -12.16 1.77 -21.84
CA LEU A 67 -12.66 3.08 -21.40
C LEU A 67 -13.39 3.82 -22.53
N GLU A 68 -12.94 3.68 -23.77
CA GLU A 68 -13.59 4.25 -24.95
C GLU A 68 -14.95 3.60 -25.23
N LEU A 69 -15.04 2.27 -25.15
CA LEU A 69 -16.28 1.53 -25.38
C LEU A 69 -17.36 1.89 -24.35
N GLU A 70 -17.01 2.06 -23.07
CA GLU A 70 -17.98 2.48 -22.06
C GLU A 70 -18.42 3.94 -22.23
N ASN A 71 -17.51 4.84 -22.61
CA ASN A 71 -17.89 6.23 -22.88
C ASN A 71 -18.86 6.34 -24.08
N VAL A 72 -18.75 5.45 -25.07
CA VAL A 72 -19.72 5.32 -26.15
C VAL A 72 -21.03 4.73 -25.63
N GLN A 73 -20.99 3.70 -24.79
CA GLN A 73 -22.19 3.08 -24.20
C GLN A 73 -22.99 4.07 -23.34
N ASP A 74 -22.33 4.88 -22.50
CA ASP A 74 -22.95 5.96 -21.71
C ASP A 74 -23.60 7.04 -22.62
N SER A 75 -23.04 7.29 -23.81
CA SER A 75 -23.66 8.17 -24.80
C SER A 75 -24.94 7.59 -25.43
N TYR A 76 -25.13 6.26 -25.40
CA TYR A 76 -26.32 5.58 -25.91
C TYR A 76 -27.34 5.25 -24.79
N ASP A 77 -26.88 5.03 -23.55
CA ASP A 77 -27.69 4.64 -22.38
C ASP A 77 -28.53 5.77 -21.77
N HIS A 78 -28.56 6.96 -22.40
CA HIS A 78 -29.64 7.92 -22.12
C HIS A 78 -31.02 7.39 -22.56
N HIS A 79 -31.10 6.23 -23.25
CA HIS A 79 -32.34 5.53 -23.61
C HIS A 79 -32.26 4.02 -23.29
N GLN A 80 -32.83 3.65 -22.14
CA GLN A 80 -33.32 2.30 -21.75
C GLN A 80 -32.41 1.38 -20.93
N LEU A 81 -32.96 0.99 -19.77
CA LEU A 81 -32.49 -0.04 -18.85
C LEU A 81 -32.46 -1.45 -19.48
N GLN A 82 -31.55 -2.26 -18.94
CA GLN A 82 -31.49 -3.75 -18.90
C GLN A 82 -30.99 -4.47 -20.16
N ALA A 83 -29.78 -5.06 -20.08
CA ALA A 83 -29.58 -6.50 -19.84
C ALA A 83 -28.12 -6.95 -20.08
N ASP A 84 -27.63 -7.79 -19.16
CA ASP A 84 -26.84 -9.01 -19.39
C ASP A 84 -25.84 -9.05 -20.55
N TYR A 85 -24.54 -8.86 -20.25
CA TYR A 85 -23.46 -9.35 -21.10
C TYR A 85 -22.28 -9.88 -20.28
N GLY A 86 -22.15 -11.20 -20.27
CA GLY A 86 -20.95 -11.88 -19.79
C GLY A 86 -19.77 -11.72 -20.75
N SER A 87 -18.57 -11.75 -20.17
CA SER A 87 -17.24 -11.88 -20.80
C SER A 87 -16.59 -10.63 -21.38
N ALA A 88 -15.93 -9.85 -20.53
CA ALA A 88 -14.49 -9.53 -20.62
C ALA A 88 -14.03 -8.76 -19.37
N LEU A 89 -12.91 -9.20 -18.78
CA LEU A 89 -12.24 -8.68 -17.57
C LEU A 89 -12.99 -8.86 -16.24
N GLN A 90 -12.62 -9.95 -15.56
CA GLN A 90 -13.03 -10.25 -14.19
C GLN A 90 -12.54 -9.17 -13.19
N PRO A 91 -13.27 -8.99 -12.06
CA PRO A 91 -13.22 -7.79 -11.20
C PRO A 91 -11.79 -7.53 -10.74
N LEU A 92 -11.27 -6.31 -10.63
CA LEU A 92 -9.86 -6.07 -10.24
C LEU A 92 -9.44 -6.74 -8.91
N HIS A 93 -10.40 -7.01 -8.00
CA HIS A 93 -10.18 -7.85 -6.81
C HIS A 93 -10.11 -9.37 -7.08
N GLY A 94 -10.76 -9.86 -8.13
CA GLY A 94 -10.57 -11.19 -8.72
C GLY A 94 -9.47 -11.24 -9.80
N GLY A 95 -9.14 -10.12 -10.43
CA GLY A 95 -8.23 -9.93 -11.56
C GLY A 95 -6.78 -10.01 -11.11
N LEU A 96 -6.41 -9.29 -10.05
CA LEU A 96 -5.09 -9.48 -9.43
C LEU A 96 -4.89 -10.94 -8.98
N LYS A 97 -5.94 -11.57 -8.43
CA LYS A 97 -5.94 -13.00 -8.08
C LYS A 97 -5.75 -13.93 -9.29
N PHE A 98 -6.18 -13.53 -10.49
CA PHE A 98 -5.93 -14.30 -11.72
C PHE A 98 -4.47 -14.19 -12.19
N PHE A 99 -3.78 -13.10 -11.83
CA PHE A 99 -2.41 -12.84 -12.28
C PHE A 99 -1.34 -13.10 -11.23
N THR A 100 -1.71 -13.13 -9.94
CA THR A 100 -0.81 -13.22 -8.78
C THR A 100 -1.47 -14.05 -7.68
N TYR A 101 -0.68 -14.68 -6.81
CA TYR A 101 -1.18 -15.41 -5.65
C TYR A 101 -1.19 -14.59 -4.36
N TYR A 102 -0.46 -13.48 -4.29
CA TYR A 102 -0.25 -12.71 -3.07
C TYR A 102 -0.67 -11.25 -3.15
N CYS A 103 -0.84 -10.67 -4.34
CA CYS A 103 -1.23 -9.27 -4.44
C CYS A 103 -2.74 -9.13 -4.17
N GLY A 104 -3.10 -8.92 -2.91
CA GLY A 104 -4.49 -8.76 -2.48
C GLY A 104 -4.71 -9.09 -1.01
N PRO A 105 -5.97 -9.29 -0.58
CA PRO A 105 -6.28 -9.65 0.80
C PRO A 105 -5.83 -11.08 1.14
N GLY A 106 -4.68 -11.19 1.82
CA GLY A 106 -4.04 -12.48 2.09
C GLY A 106 -3.50 -13.11 0.81
N ASN A 107 -3.38 -14.44 0.79
CA ASN A 107 -2.86 -15.16 -0.36
C ASN A 107 -3.68 -16.39 -0.75
N TRP A 108 -3.48 -16.83 -2.00
CA TRP A 108 -4.13 -17.99 -2.62
C TRP A 108 -3.14 -19.09 -2.99
N SER A 109 -1.89 -18.99 -2.53
CA SER A 109 -0.88 -20.00 -2.80
C SER A 109 -1.16 -21.27 -1.99
N ALA A 110 -1.20 -22.42 -2.66
CA ALA A 110 -1.48 -23.70 -2.02
C ALA A 110 -0.24 -24.31 -1.35
N ASP A 111 0.95 -24.01 -1.87
CA ASP A 111 2.23 -24.61 -1.49
C ASP A 111 3.30 -23.57 -1.13
N GLY A 112 2.93 -22.29 -1.09
CA GLY A 112 3.84 -21.19 -0.84
C GLY A 112 4.62 -20.72 -2.08
N SER A 113 4.35 -21.27 -3.26
CA SER A 113 4.93 -20.76 -4.52
C SER A 113 4.27 -19.46 -4.97
N THR A 114 4.99 -18.67 -5.77
CA THR A 114 4.46 -17.54 -6.54
C THR A 114 4.03 -18.01 -7.93
N VAL A 115 3.35 -17.15 -8.68
CA VAL A 115 3.09 -17.39 -10.11
C VAL A 115 4.39 -17.50 -10.91
N GLN A 116 4.37 -18.35 -11.96
CA GLN A 116 5.54 -18.64 -12.79
C GLN A 116 5.63 -17.78 -14.06
N ASN A 117 4.63 -16.95 -14.33
CA ASN A 117 4.64 -16.05 -15.47
C ASN A 117 5.75 -14.99 -15.28
N ALA A 118 6.66 -14.84 -16.26
CA ALA A 118 7.82 -13.97 -16.13
C ALA A 118 7.50 -12.49 -15.88
N TYR A 119 6.34 -12.00 -16.33
CA TYR A 119 5.89 -10.63 -16.11
C TYR A 119 5.33 -10.44 -14.69
N PHE A 120 4.59 -11.42 -14.16
CA PHE A 120 3.93 -11.31 -12.86
C PHE A 120 4.75 -11.88 -11.69
N SER A 121 5.68 -12.79 -11.93
CA SER A 121 6.37 -13.56 -10.88
C SER A 121 7.12 -12.67 -9.89
N SER A 122 7.88 -11.68 -10.36
CA SER A 122 8.58 -10.74 -9.47
C SER A 122 7.62 -9.85 -8.70
N ILE A 123 6.49 -9.49 -9.29
CA ILE A 123 5.46 -8.64 -8.64
C ILE A 123 4.79 -9.44 -7.52
N ASP A 124 4.43 -10.69 -7.80
CA ASP A 124 3.85 -11.62 -6.84
C ASP A 124 4.82 -11.93 -5.70
N GLN A 125 6.12 -12.00 -5.98
CA GLN A 125 7.15 -12.14 -4.96
C GLN A 125 7.26 -10.90 -4.04
N CYS A 126 7.09 -9.68 -4.57
CA CYS A 126 7.00 -8.48 -3.74
C CYS A 126 5.80 -8.55 -2.79
N CYS A 127 4.64 -8.96 -3.29
CA CYS A 127 3.43 -9.11 -2.50
C CYS A 127 3.56 -10.23 -1.45
N LYS A 128 4.19 -11.35 -1.81
CA LYS A 128 4.50 -12.44 -0.87
C LYS A 128 5.36 -11.96 0.30
N HIS A 129 6.46 -11.27 -0.01
CA HIS A 129 7.36 -10.72 1.01
C HIS A 129 6.63 -9.73 1.93
N HIS A 130 5.72 -8.93 1.36
CA HIS A 130 4.87 -8.02 2.13
C HIS A 130 3.90 -8.77 3.06
N ASP A 131 3.21 -9.79 2.55
CA ASP A 131 2.31 -10.67 3.32
C ASP A 131 3.03 -11.38 4.48
N GLU A 132 4.32 -11.70 4.31
CA GLU A 132 5.17 -12.38 5.28
C GLU A 132 5.81 -11.43 6.31
N CYS A 133 5.40 -10.15 6.34
CA CYS A 133 5.89 -9.19 7.32
C CYS A 133 5.73 -9.70 8.76
N PRO A 134 6.78 -9.66 9.61
CA PRO A 134 6.72 -10.21 10.96
C PRO A 134 5.77 -9.42 11.88
N ASP A 135 5.62 -8.13 11.60
CA ASP A 135 4.86 -7.18 12.41
C ASP A 135 3.62 -6.70 11.67
N THR A 136 2.46 -7.25 12.08
CA THR A 136 1.17 -6.99 11.46
C THR A 136 0.07 -6.73 12.48
N ILE A 137 -0.98 -6.03 12.06
CA ILE A 137 -2.24 -5.90 12.81
C ILE A 137 -3.34 -6.32 11.86
N VAL A 138 -3.78 -7.58 11.98
CA VAL A 138 -4.83 -8.19 11.17
C VAL A 138 -6.18 -8.03 11.89
N HIS A 139 -6.17 -8.23 13.20
CA HIS A 139 -7.35 -8.20 14.05
C HIS A 139 -7.16 -7.26 15.23
N SER A 140 -8.27 -6.78 15.81
CA SER A 140 -8.24 -5.88 16.99
C SER A 140 -7.47 -6.47 18.17
N ARG A 141 -7.46 -7.81 18.32
CA ARG A 141 -6.67 -8.47 19.36
C ARG A 141 -5.18 -8.21 19.20
N ASP A 142 -4.65 -8.05 17.99
CA ASP A 142 -3.21 -8.00 17.72
C ASP A 142 -2.53 -6.75 18.32
N TYR A 143 -3.31 -5.71 18.65
CA TYR A 143 -2.85 -4.52 19.37
C TYR A 143 -2.18 -4.83 20.72
N HIS A 144 -2.47 -5.97 21.35
CA HIS A 144 -1.77 -6.39 22.59
C HIS A 144 -0.24 -6.53 22.42
N ARG A 145 0.26 -6.70 21.19
CA ARG A 145 1.69 -6.76 20.88
C ARG A 145 2.36 -5.38 20.81
N TYR A 146 1.56 -4.32 20.67
CA TYR A 146 2.00 -2.97 20.39
C TYR A 146 1.45 -2.03 21.46
N GLU A 147 2.09 -2.06 22.64
CA GLU A 147 1.67 -1.30 23.82
C GLU A 147 1.47 0.19 23.49
N ASP A 148 0.34 0.73 23.97
CA ASP A 148 -0.10 2.11 23.78
C ASP A 148 -0.24 2.61 22.34
N LEU A 149 -0.19 1.71 21.32
CA LEU A 149 -0.50 2.08 19.95
C LEU A 149 -1.97 2.55 19.86
N PRO A 150 -2.25 3.79 19.42
CA PRO A 150 -3.61 4.27 19.32
C PRO A 150 -4.43 3.41 18.37
N TYR A 151 -5.66 3.06 18.76
CA TYR A 151 -6.55 2.31 17.89
C TYR A 151 -6.84 3.09 16.59
N LYS A 152 -6.67 2.44 15.44
CA LYS A 152 -7.06 2.97 14.13
C LYS A 152 -7.99 1.98 13.45
N ALA A 153 -9.17 2.45 13.03
CA ALA A 153 -10.12 1.62 12.31
C ALA A 153 -9.47 1.05 11.04
N GLN A 154 -9.63 -0.26 10.83
CA GLN A 154 -8.91 -1.00 9.80
C GLN A 154 -9.87 -1.83 8.95
N ILE A 155 -9.79 -1.62 7.64
CA ILE A 155 -10.47 -2.42 6.61
C ILE A 155 -9.53 -3.45 5.96
N PHE A 156 -8.21 -3.23 6.08
CA PHE A 156 -7.13 -4.11 5.62
C PHE A 156 -6.11 -4.31 6.73
N THR A 157 -5.26 -5.34 6.58
CA THR A 157 -4.11 -5.57 7.47
C THR A 157 -3.20 -4.34 7.50
N ARG A 158 -2.76 -3.93 8.69
CA ARG A 158 -1.72 -2.91 8.85
C ARG A 158 -0.39 -3.61 9.08
N LEU A 159 0.66 -3.08 8.48
CA LEU A 159 2.01 -3.62 8.58
C LEU A 159 2.94 -2.57 9.19
N ARG A 160 4.08 -3.04 9.69
CA ARG A 160 5.15 -2.15 10.11
C ARG A 160 5.67 -1.37 8.92
N CYS A 161 6.05 -0.11 9.16
CA CYS A 161 6.41 0.82 8.09
C CYS A 161 7.57 0.36 7.20
N ASN A 162 8.55 -0.37 7.74
CA ASN A 162 9.63 -0.95 6.93
C ASN A 162 9.11 -1.92 5.85
N CYS A 163 8.11 -2.74 6.16
CA CYS A 163 7.51 -3.67 5.21
C CYS A 163 6.83 -2.92 4.05
N ASP A 164 6.13 -1.82 4.33
CA ASP A 164 5.51 -0.98 3.28
C ASP A 164 6.55 -0.29 2.40
N VAL A 165 7.66 0.16 2.98
CA VAL A 165 8.77 0.78 2.24
C VAL A 165 9.45 -0.22 1.33
N GLU A 166 9.76 -1.41 1.85
CA GLU A 166 10.36 -2.49 1.07
C GLU A 166 9.43 -2.94 -0.06
N PHE A 167 8.13 -3.07 0.22
CA PHE A 167 7.13 -3.44 -0.75
C PHE A 167 7.04 -2.45 -1.91
N LEU A 168 6.86 -1.16 -1.61
CA LEU A 168 6.76 -0.14 -2.66
C LEU A 168 8.06 -0.03 -3.45
N ARG A 169 9.22 -0.12 -2.79
CA ARG A 169 10.53 -0.14 -3.47
C ARG A 169 10.69 -1.37 -4.37
N CYS A 170 10.21 -2.53 -3.94
CA CYS A 170 10.24 -3.76 -4.73
C CYS A 170 9.42 -3.59 -6.03
N LEU A 171 8.21 -3.04 -5.93
CA LEU A 171 7.37 -2.74 -7.09
C LEU A 171 8.03 -1.71 -8.02
N GLN A 172 8.59 -0.63 -7.46
CA GLN A 172 9.29 0.37 -8.25
C GLN A 172 10.50 -0.21 -8.97
N ASN A 173 11.27 -1.11 -8.35
CA ASN A 173 12.40 -1.74 -9.03
C ASN A 173 11.98 -2.62 -10.21
N ILE A 174 10.75 -3.16 -10.20
CA ILE A 174 10.19 -3.91 -11.33
C ILE A 174 9.79 -2.96 -12.46
N SER A 175 9.26 -1.77 -12.12
CA SER A 175 9.00 -0.67 -13.08
C SER A 175 8.12 -1.07 -14.27
N THR A 176 7.13 -1.94 -14.10
CA THR A 176 6.11 -2.23 -15.14
C THR A 176 4.80 -1.48 -14.88
N PHE A 177 3.94 -1.39 -15.89
CA PHE A 177 2.59 -0.83 -15.72
C PHE A 177 1.80 -1.57 -14.63
N PHE A 178 1.90 -2.90 -14.58
CA PHE A 178 1.18 -3.67 -13.56
C PHE A 178 1.77 -3.48 -12.16
N SER A 179 3.10 -3.36 -12.01
CA SER A 179 3.70 -3.06 -10.70
C SER A 179 3.30 -1.67 -10.19
N TYR A 180 3.16 -0.69 -11.09
CA TYR A 180 2.59 0.62 -10.78
C TYR A 180 1.15 0.49 -10.33
N ALA A 181 0.33 -0.27 -11.07
CA ALA A 181 -1.07 -0.50 -10.72
C ALA A 181 -1.22 -1.07 -9.31
N VAL A 182 -0.40 -2.06 -8.93
CA VAL A 182 -0.39 -2.63 -7.57
C VAL A 182 -0.03 -1.55 -6.53
N ALA A 183 1.03 -0.77 -6.76
CA ALA A 183 1.45 0.29 -5.85
C ALA A 183 0.38 1.38 -5.70
N TRP A 184 -0.23 1.79 -6.81
CA TRP A 184 -1.30 2.79 -6.85
C TRP A 184 -2.54 2.33 -6.08
N ILE A 185 -2.99 1.10 -6.32
CA ILE A 185 -4.13 0.52 -5.60
C ILE A 185 -3.81 0.41 -4.11
N TYR A 186 -2.63 -0.10 -3.75
CA TYR A 186 -2.23 -0.24 -2.35
C TYR A 186 -2.25 1.11 -1.62
N THR A 187 -1.59 2.11 -2.20
CA THR A 187 -1.47 3.44 -1.59
C THR A 187 -2.77 4.25 -1.57
N LYS A 188 -3.77 3.89 -2.38
CA LYS A 188 -5.13 4.42 -2.30
C LYS A 188 -5.89 3.89 -1.08
N PHE A 189 -5.66 2.64 -0.70
CA PHE A 189 -6.38 1.97 0.38
C PHE A 189 -5.65 1.99 1.72
N GLN A 190 -4.32 2.04 1.66
CA GLN A 190 -3.45 2.14 2.81
C GLN A 190 -2.78 3.52 2.79
N SER A 191 -3.11 4.38 3.76
CA SER A 191 -2.42 5.66 3.94
C SER A 191 -1.41 5.66 5.09
N SER A 192 -1.42 4.63 5.93
CA SER A 192 -0.58 4.59 7.13
C SER A 192 -0.09 3.21 7.51
N CYS A 193 1.08 3.20 8.14
CA CYS A 193 1.75 2.08 8.78
C CYS A 193 2.05 2.42 10.24
N PHE A 194 2.54 1.45 11.01
CA PHE A 194 2.96 1.69 12.39
C PHE A 194 4.46 1.42 12.59
N ASP A 195 5.10 2.13 13.51
CA ASP A 195 6.48 1.86 13.91
C ASP A 195 6.76 2.28 15.37
N TYR A 196 7.88 1.82 15.91
CA TYR A 196 8.33 2.09 17.27
C TYR A 196 9.38 3.21 17.27
N GLU A 197 8.93 4.43 17.57
CA GLU A 197 9.76 5.63 17.49
C GLU A 197 9.46 6.63 18.62
N TYR A 198 10.34 7.60 18.82
CA TYR A 198 10.14 8.70 19.76
C TYR A 198 8.81 9.42 19.50
N PRO A 199 8.16 9.97 20.55
CA PRO A 199 6.89 10.68 20.41
C PRO A 199 6.93 11.73 19.30
N VAL A 200 6.05 11.60 18.31
CA VAL A 200 5.91 12.58 17.24
C VAL A 200 5.36 13.87 17.85
N MET A 201 6.04 14.99 17.57
CA MET A 201 5.59 16.32 17.94
C MET A 201 4.79 16.95 16.81
N GLU A 202 5.35 16.93 15.61
CA GLU A 202 4.74 17.53 14.44
C GLU A 202 5.24 16.90 13.14
N CYS A 203 4.53 17.20 12.06
CA CYS A 203 4.97 16.93 10.71
C CYS A 203 5.59 18.20 10.13
N THR A 204 6.91 18.19 9.90
CA THR A 204 7.67 19.35 9.43
C THR A 204 7.56 19.55 7.92
N VAL A 205 7.41 18.45 7.18
CA VAL A 205 7.26 18.47 5.72
C VAL A 205 6.02 17.69 5.33
N LYS A 206 5.04 18.39 4.73
CA LYS A 206 3.87 17.78 4.09
C LYS A 206 3.94 18.00 2.59
N ARG A 207 3.51 17.01 1.83
CA ARG A 207 3.24 17.20 0.42
C ARG A 207 1.89 16.63 0.06
N ASN A 208 1.39 17.09 -1.07
CA ASN A 208 0.30 16.46 -1.78
C ASN A 208 0.94 15.71 -2.96
N ASP A 209 0.63 14.44 -3.15
CA ASP A 209 1.15 13.65 -4.27
C ASP A 209 0.44 13.93 -5.60
N GLY A 210 -0.57 14.81 -5.61
CA GLY A 210 -1.40 15.07 -6.79
C GLY A 210 -2.27 13.89 -7.19
N LEU A 211 -2.20 12.78 -6.46
CA LEU A 211 -2.78 11.48 -6.77
C LEU A 211 -4.05 11.22 -5.95
N PHE A 212 -4.04 11.64 -4.67
CA PHE A 212 -5.10 11.25 -3.72
C PHE A 212 -5.73 12.41 -2.92
N THR A 213 -5.51 13.66 -3.32
CA THR A 213 -6.00 14.88 -2.63
C THR A 213 -5.79 14.91 -1.11
N ALA A 214 -4.88 14.07 -0.59
CA ALA A 214 -4.58 13.93 0.83
C ALA A 214 -3.11 14.21 1.06
N ASP A 215 -2.83 15.14 1.97
CA ASP A 215 -1.46 15.45 2.37
C ASP A 215 -0.91 14.30 3.21
N ARG A 216 0.30 13.83 2.88
CA ARG A 216 1.08 12.94 3.74
C ARG A 216 2.34 13.62 4.25
N CYS A 217 2.75 13.19 5.41
CA CYS A 217 3.95 13.64 6.05
C CYS A 217 5.19 12.94 5.49
N LEU A 218 6.17 13.74 5.08
CA LEU A 218 7.48 13.28 4.60
C LEU A 218 8.55 13.33 5.69
N ALA A 219 8.40 14.21 6.66
CA ALA A 219 9.34 14.36 7.76
C ALA A 219 8.60 14.66 9.06
N TYR A 220 8.89 13.89 10.09
CA TYR A 220 8.32 14.05 11.43
C TYR A 220 9.39 14.55 12.39
N MET A 221 9.08 15.61 13.13
CA MET A 221 9.89 15.99 14.28
C MET A 221 9.45 15.17 15.49
N VAL A 222 10.41 14.54 16.16
CA VAL A 222 10.17 13.66 17.31
C VAL A 222 10.88 14.15 18.57
N ASP A 223 10.26 13.95 19.72
CA ASP A 223 10.84 14.31 21.02
C ASP A 223 11.66 13.14 21.60
N ASN A 224 12.97 13.18 21.35
CA ASN A 224 13.91 12.19 21.85
C ASN A 224 14.29 12.34 23.33
N SER A 225 13.66 13.25 24.08
CA SER A 225 13.77 13.29 25.55
C SER A 225 12.88 12.25 26.25
N TYR A 226 11.93 11.67 25.52
CA TYR A 226 11.05 10.60 26.00
C TYR A 226 11.47 9.23 25.46
N SER A 227 10.95 8.15 26.04
CA SER A 227 11.12 6.81 25.49
C SER A 227 10.30 6.63 24.20
N LYS A 228 10.78 5.77 23.30
CA LYS A 228 10.04 5.36 22.09
C LYS A 228 8.70 4.70 22.46
N ARG A 229 7.73 4.83 21.56
CA ARG A 229 6.40 4.23 21.66
C ARG A 229 5.85 3.89 20.27
N TRP A 230 4.91 2.96 20.20
CA TRP A 230 4.25 2.59 18.95
C TRP A 230 3.34 3.71 18.47
N GLN A 231 3.53 4.16 17.23
CA GLN A 231 2.79 5.27 16.64
C GLN A 231 2.49 5.00 15.17
N TRP A 232 1.53 5.76 14.61
CA TRP A 232 1.19 5.72 13.20
C TRP A 232 2.00 6.73 12.41
N PHE A 233 2.46 6.30 11.24
CA PHE A 233 3.16 7.11 10.25
C PHE A 233 2.46 6.96 8.91
N ASP A 234 2.62 7.96 8.05
CA ASP A 234 2.13 7.87 6.68
C ASP A 234 3.04 6.95 5.85
N ILE A 235 2.45 6.19 4.93
CA ILE A 235 3.25 5.34 4.03
C ILE A 235 3.87 6.16 2.89
N PRO A 236 4.96 5.67 2.26
CA PRO A 236 5.65 6.38 1.19
C PRO A 236 4.76 6.67 -0.04
N TYR A 237 5.18 7.66 -0.82
CA TYR A 237 4.48 8.12 -2.02
C TYR A 237 4.99 7.45 -3.28
N ILE A 238 4.08 6.96 -4.12
CA ILE A 238 4.46 6.31 -5.38
C ILE A 238 4.92 7.29 -6.47
N GLY A 239 4.46 8.55 -6.41
CA GLY A 239 4.65 9.56 -7.47
C GLY A 239 5.76 10.56 -7.20
N SER A 240 6.36 10.56 -6.01
CA SER A 240 7.55 11.37 -5.71
C SER A 240 8.80 10.48 -5.77
N ASN A 241 9.99 11.07 -5.93
CA ASN A 241 11.26 10.34 -5.90
C ASN A 241 11.60 9.75 -4.51
N GLN A 242 10.60 9.57 -3.64
CA GLN A 242 10.73 9.21 -2.24
C GLN A 242 9.82 8.01 -1.90
N LEU A 243 10.25 6.83 -2.37
CA LEU A 243 9.82 5.54 -1.80
C LEU A 243 10.65 5.18 -0.57
N ILE A 244 10.59 6.07 0.40
CA ILE A 244 11.30 5.96 1.68
C ILE A 244 10.32 6.16 2.82
N PHE A 245 10.62 5.52 3.94
CA PHE A 245 9.97 5.83 5.20
C PHE A 245 10.09 7.34 5.45
N PRO A 246 9.05 8.02 5.97
CA PRO A 246 9.17 9.41 6.36
C PRO A 246 10.42 9.64 7.21
N GLU A 247 11.14 10.73 6.92
CA GLU A 247 12.31 11.13 7.66
C GLU A 247 11.92 11.45 9.11
N VAL A 248 12.82 11.16 10.04
CA VAL A 248 12.64 11.44 11.47
C VAL A 248 13.71 12.42 11.91
N GLU A 249 13.26 13.62 12.27
CA GLU A 249 14.09 14.71 12.78
C GLU A 249 14.02 14.73 14.31
N TYR A 250 15.17 14.67 14.98
CA TYR A 250 15.22 14.68 16.45
C TYR A 250 15.19 16.12 16.98
N ARG A 251 14.33 16.39 17.97
CA ARG A 251 14.26 17.69 18.64
C ARG A 251 15.59 18.13 19.25
N TYR A 252 16.28 17.20 19.89
CA TYR A 252 17.57 17.44 20.51
C TYR A 252 18.65 16.64 19.77
N ASP A 253 19.77 17.28 19.47
CA ASP A 253 20.91 16.59 18.85
C ASP A 253 21.31 15.38 19.69
N LEU A 254 21.30 14.21 19.06
CA LEU A 254 21.79 12.97 19.68
C LEU A 254 23.29 13.14 19.91
N ASN A 255 23.68 13.41 21.16
CA ASN A 255 25.09 13.48 21.52
C ASN A 255 25.69 12.07 21.50
N TRP A 256 26.17 11.65 20.33
CA TRP A 256 26.65 10.29 20.05
C TRP A 256 27.76 9.82 21.00
N PHE A 257 28.48 10.76 21.62
CA PHE A 257 29.46 10.48 22.67
C PHE A 257 28.83 9.81 23.91
N ASN A 258 27.62 10.16 24.32
CA ASN A 258 27.02 9.54 25.53
C ASN A 258 26.42 8.16 25.22
N ILE A 259 25.81 7.99 24.05
CA ILE A 259 25.14 6.74 23.64
C ILE A 259 26.13 5.59 23.45
N LEU A 260 27.30 5.87 22.88
CA LEU A 260 28.34 4.84 22.66
C LEU A 260 29.04 4.46 23.97
N PHE A 261 29.15 5.37 24.93
CA PHE A 261 29.83 5.11 26.20
C PHE A 261 28.93 4.47 27.25
N GLU A 262 27.61 4.71 27.26
CA GLU A 262 26.68 4.00 28.14
C GLU A 262 26.63 2.49 27.85
N ARG A 263 26.79 2.06 26.58
CA ARG A 263 26.89 0.64 26.22
C ARG A 263 28.17 -0.04 26.74
N ASN A 264 29.21 0.72 27.05
CA ASN A 264 30.48 0.22 27.59
C ASN A 264 30.54 0.25 29.13
N ILE A 265 29.48 0.72 29.81
CA ILE A 265 29.38 0.77 31.27
C ILE A 265 28.24 -0.15 31.72
N THR A 266 28.23 -1.39 31.25
CA THR A 266 27.64 -2.48 32.04
C THR A 266 28.80 -3.20 32.75
N PRO A 267 28.94 -3.08 34.09
CA PRO A 267 29.94 -3.85 34.78
C PRO A 267 29.54 -5.32 34.73
N ASN A 268 30.45 -6.18 34.27
CA ASN A 268 30.42 -7.61 34.51
C ASN A 268 30.19 -7.85 36.01
N VAL A 269 28.99 -8.27 36.38
CA VAL A 269 28.71 -8.81 37.71
C VAL A 269 29.39 -10.18 37.76
N SER A 270 30.60 -10.19 38.30
CA SER A 270 31.35 -11.39 38.62
C SER A 270 30.59 -12.16 39.70
N ILE A 271 30.21 -13.39 39.38
CA ILE A 271 29.70 -14.38 40.32
C ILE A 271 30.83 -14.73 41.29
N ALA A 272 30.56 -14.62 42.59
CA ALA A 272 31.29 -15.29 43.66
C ALA A 272 30.30 -16.16 44.44
#